data_AF-A0A1V0TTH1-F1
#
_entry.id   AF-A0A1V0TTH1-F1
#
_cell.length_a   1.000
_cell.length_b   1.000
_cell.length_c   1.000
_cell.angle_alpha   90.00
_cell.angle_beta   90.00
_cell.angle_gamma   90.00
#
_symmetry.space_group_name_H-M   'P 1'
#
loop_
_entity.id
_entity.type
_entity.pdbx_description
1 polymer ?
#
loop_
_entity_poly.entity_id
_entity_poly.type
_entity_poly.pdbx_seq_one_letter_code
_entity_poly.pdbx_strand_id
1 'polypeptide(L)'
;MQPLVDALAAAGVAVRWSLGLGEQRDAHRLVERHGVAALVDLAAHRTAPGDAPKSARYWLKVWSDLDRPAPPSPAPAGNVVPFRGRSAPAAASNRQNLLAALGNIESRENA
;
A
#
# COMPACT_ATOMS: atom_id res chain seq x y z
N MET A 1 3.23 -12.80 17.06
CA MET A 1 2.91 -11.39 16.70
C MET A 1 3.24 -10.41 17.82
N GLN A 2 2.97 -10.73 19.10
CA GLN A 2 3.35 -9.91 20.26
C GLN A 2 4.76 -9.28 20.22
N PRO A 3 5.85 -10.01 19.90
CA PRO A 3 7.19 -9.43 19.90
C PRO A 3 7.39 -8.31 18.87
N LEU A 4 6.67 -8.34 17.74
CA LEU A 4 6.71 -7.26 16.74
C LEU A 4 5.94 -6.02 17.25
N VAL A 5 4.80 -6.24 17.91
CA VAL A 5 3.99 -5.15 18.49
C VAL A 5 4.78 -4.43 19.58
N ASP A 6 5.42 -5.18 20.48
CA ASP A 6 6.23 -4.62 21.56
C ASP A 6 7.45 -3.86 21.02
N ALA A 7 8.13 -4.40 20.00
CA ALA A 7 9.29 -3.74 19.39
C ALA A 7 8.90 -2.43 18.67
N LEU A 8 7.75 -2.39 18.00
CA LEU A 8 7.23 -1.17 17.37
C LEU A 8 6.83 -0.13 18.42
N ALA A 9 6.19 -0.55 19.51
CA ALA A 9 5.86 0.34 20.62
C ALA A 9 7.12 0.91 21.29
N ALA A 10 8.15 0.08 21.51
CA ALA A 10 9.44 0.52 22.04
C ALA A 10 10.16 1.52 21.13
N ALA A 11 10.01 1.37 19.80
CA ALA A 11 10.50 2.32 18.80
C ALA A 11 9.65 3.60 18.68
N GLY A 12 8.58 3.74 19.48
CA GLY A 12 7.68 4.90 19.42
C GLY A 12 6.76 4.92 18.19
N VAL A 13 6.64 3.80 17.47
CA VAL A 13 5.79 3.70 16.28
C VAL A 13 4.39 3.28 16.69
N ALA A 14 3.47 4.26 16.74
CA ALA A 14 2.08 4.01 17.04
C ALA A 14 1.35 3.34 15.85
N VAL A 15 0.92 2.10 16.05
CA VAL A 15 0.21 1.30 15.03
C VAL A 15 -1.20 0.95 15.49
N ARG A 16 -2.19 1.21 14.62
CA ARG A 16 -3.57 0.72 14.81
C ARG A 16 -3.69 -0.69 14.26
N TRP A 17 -3.69 -1.67 15.17
CA TRP A 17 -3.80 -3.09 14.83
C TRP A 17 -5.25 -3.48 14.54
N SER A 18 -5.63 -3.48 13.26
CA SER A 18 -6.89 -4.03 12.76
C SER A 18 -6.62 -4.97 11.58
N LEU A 19 -6.14 -6.17 11.90
CA LEU A 19 -5.79 -7.20 10.92
C LEU A 19 -6.75 -8.39 11.02
N GLY A 20 -7.21 -8.88 9.87
CA GLY A 20 -7.89 -10.18 9.77
C GLY A 20 -6.90 -11.36 9.78
N LEU A 21 -7.41 -12.59 9.90
CA LEU A 21 -6.61 -13.83 9.95
C LEU A 21 -5.62 -13.99 8.78
N GLY A 22 -6.03 -13.63 7.55
CA GLY A 22 -5.14 -13.68 6.38
C GLY A 22 -3.96 -12.71 6.50
N GLU A 23 -4.23 -11.51 7.00
CA GLU A 23 -3.24 -10.44 7.12
C GLU A 23 -2.26 -10.69 8.28
N GLN A 24 -2.73 -11.35 9.34
CA GLN A 24 -1.87 -11.83 10.41
C GLN A 24 -0.88 -12.89 9.91
N ARG A 25 -1.31 -13.79 9.02
CA ARG A 25 -0.42 -14.77 8.39
C ARG A 25 0.62 -14.10 7.50
N ASP A 26 0.23 -13.09 6.72
CA ASP A 26 1.17 -12.37 5.86
C ASP A 26 2.21 -11.61 6.68
N ALA A 27 1.80 -10.98 7.79
CA ALA A 27 2.74 -10.37 8.73
C ALA A 27 3.70 -11.40 9.34
N HIS A 28 3.21 -12.59 9.69
CA HIS A 28 4.06 -13.65 10.22
C HIS A 28 5.11 -14.11 9.20
N ARG A 29 4.72 -14.28 7.93
CA ARG A 29 5.66 -14.65 6.85
C ARG A 29 6.73 -13.59 6.63
N LEU A 30 6.37 -12.31 6.68
CA LEU A 30 7.32 -11.20 6.58
C LEU A 30 8.31 -11.20 7.74
N VAL A 31 7.82 -11.46 8.96
CA VAL A 31 8.69 -11.61 10.15
C VAL A 31 9.64 -12.79 10.02
N GLU A 32 9.19 -13.94 9.50
CA GLU A 32 10.05 -15.10 9.27
C GLU A 32 11.12 -14.84 8.19
N ARG A 33 10.76 -14.10 7.13
CA ARG A 33 11.66 -13.83 5.99
C ARG A 33 12.70 -12.74 6.27
N HIS A 34 12.32 -11.66 6.95
CA HIS A 34 13.19 -10.49 7.16
C HIS A 34 13.61 -10.27 8.62
N GLY A 35 12.91 -10.88 9.57
CA GLY A 35 13.10 -10.65 10.99
C GLY A 35 12.38 -9.41 11.51
N VAL A 36 12.12 -9.39 12.82
CA VAL A 36 11.42 -8.29 13.50
C VAL A 36 12.20 -6.97 13.40
N ALA A 37 13.53 -7.02 13.55
CA ALA A 37 14.38 -5.82 13.58
C ALA A 37 14.30 -5.00 12.27
N ALA A 38 14.34 -5.66 11.11
CA ALA A 38 14.25 -4.98 9.82
C ALA A 38 12.90 -4.29 9.60
N LEU A 39 11.81 -4.93 10.04
CA LEU A 39 10.46 -4.36 9.93
C LEU A 39 10.29 -3.14 10.83
N VAL A 40 10.84 -3.19 12.05
CA VAL A 40 10.82 -2.08 13.02
C VAL A 40 11.68 -0.93 12.51
N ASP A 41 12.88 -1.21 11.99
CA ASP A 41 13.79 -0.19 11.46
C ASP A 41 13.14 0.59 10.30
N LEU A 42 12.51 -0.10 9.35
CA LEU A 42 11.78 0.55 8.26
C LEU A 42 10.61 1.40 8.78
N ALA A 43 9.90 0.90 9.79
CA ALA A 43 8.78 1.61 10.39
C ALA A 43 9.24 2.87 11.15
N ALA A 44 10.35 2.79 11.89
CA ALA A 44 10.97 3.91 12.58
C ALA A 44 11.47 4.96 11.58
N HIS A 45 12.20 4.57 10.54
CA HIS A 45 12.68 5.48 9.48
C HIS A 45 11.54 6.26 8.81
N ARG A 46 10.35 5.66 8.70
CA ARG A 46 9.19 6.25 8.02
C ARG A 46 8.23 6.98 8.97
N THR A 47 8.45 6.91 10.27
CA THR A 47 7.59 7.52 11.27
C THR A 47 8.28 8.76 11.82
N ALA A 48 7.69 9.92 11.56
CA ALA A 48 8.17 11.17 12.14
C ALA A 48 7.59 11.34 13.56
N PRO A 49 8.32 11.97 14.49
CA PRO A 49 7.78 12.29 15.81
C PRO A 49 6.56 13.21 15.67
N GLY A 50 5.42 12.75 16.19
CA GLY A 50 4.12 13.45 16.09
C GLY A 50 3.23 13.01 14.92
N ASP A 51 3.66 12.04 14.09
CA ASP A 51 2.83 11.49 13.03
C ASP A 51 1.64 10.69 13.61
N ALA A 52 0.51 10.74 12.92
CA ALA A 52 -0.71 10.08 13.38
C ALA A 52 -0.54 8.54 13.32
N PRO A 53 -1.15 7.78 14.25
CA PRO A 53 -1.05 6.33 14.25
C PRO A 53 -1.57 5.71 12.94
N LYS A 54 -0.70 5.04 12.19
CA LYS A 54 -1.04 4.40 10.92
C LYS A 54 -1.62 3.01 11.17
N SER A 55 -2.47 2.53 10.25
CA SER A 55 -3.06 1.20 10.36
C SER A 55 -2.04 0.10 10.09
N ALA A 56 -2.21 -1.06 10.72
CA ALA A 56 -1.37 -2.22 10.46
C ALA A 56 -1.44 -2.68 8.99
N ARG A 57 -2.59 -2.49 8.32
CA ARG A 57 -2.73 -2.71 6.86
C ARG A 57 -1.81 -1.81 6.04
N TYR A 58 -1.61 -0.56 6.45
CA TYR A 58 -0.66 0.33 5.77
C TYR A 58 0.76 -0.23 5.89
N TRP A 59 1.16 -0.63 7.11
CA TRP A 59 2.49 -1.19 7.36
C TRP A 59 2.73 -2.51 6.63
N LEU A 60 1.72 -3.40 6.59
CA LEU A 60 1.76 -4.60 5.76
C LEU A 60 2.08 -4.28 4.30
N LYS A 61 1.42 -3.27 3.73
CA LYS A 61 1.69 -2.85 2.35
C LYS A 61 3.11 -2.32 2.17
N VAL A 62 3.63 -1.58 3.15
CA VAL A 62 5.02 -1.06 3.14
C VAL A 62 6.02 -2.20 3.25
N TRP A 63 5.81 -3.15 4.16
CA TRP A 63 6.70 -4.30 4.34
C TRP A 63 6.62 -5.29 3.18
N SER A 64 5.44 -5.50 2.58
CA SER A 64 5.31 -6.32 1.36
C SER A 64 6.07 -5.76 0.17
N ASP A 65 6.43 -4.47 0.17
CA ASP A 65 7.29 -3.88 -0.87
C ASP A 65 8.74 -4.41 -0.77
N LEU A 66 9.19 -4.79 0.43
CA LEU A 66 10.49 -5.46 0.62
C LEU A 66 10.55 -6.81 -0.08
N ASP A 67 9.39 -7.45 -0.26
CA ASP A 67 9.27 -8.75 -0.90
C ASP A 67 9.08 -8.66 -2.42
N ARG A 68 8.86 -7.44 -2.93
CA ARG A 68 8.79 -7.22 -4.38
C ARG A 68 10.20 -7.14 -4.92
N PRO A 69 10.53 -7.88 -6.00
CA PRO A 69 11.76 -7.62 -6.73
C PRO A 69 11.72 -6.15 -7.18
N ALA A 70 12.76 -5.41 -6.83
CA ALA A 70 12.87 -3.98 -7.14
C ALA A 70 12.46 -3.75 -8.61
N PRO A 71 11.53 -2.81 -8.89
CA PRO A 71 11.18 -2.52 -10.27
C PRO A 71 12.47 -2.10 -11.00
N PRO A 72 12.66 -2.53 -12.27
CA PRO A 72 13.84 -2.12 -13.03
C PRO A 72 13.91 -0.60 -13.02
N SER A 73 15.00 -0.08 -12.46
CA SER A 73 15.25 1.35 -12.26
C SER A 73 15.02 2.10 -13.58
N PRO A 74 14.11 3.09 -13.67
CA PRO A 74 14.06 3.95 -14.83
C PRO A 74 15.34 4.79 -14.85
N ALA A 75 16.05 4.73 -15.97
CA ALA A 75 17.32 5.41 -16.20
C ALA A 75 17.27 6.91 -15.84
N PRO A 76 18.40 7.52 -15.45
CA PRO A 76 18.43 8.87 -14.89
C PRO A 76 18.23 9.90 -16.01
N ALA A 77 17.04 10.51 -16.06
CA ALA A 77 16.81 11.69 -16.87
C ALA A 77 16.17 12.79 -16.01
N GLY A 78 17.03 13.70 -15.57
CA GLY A 78 16.75 15.14 -15.60
C GLY A 78 15.59 15.67 -14.76
N ASN A 79 15.95 16.22 -13.60
CA ASN A 79 15.55 17.58 -13.18
C ASN A 79 14.06 17.84 -12.83
N VAL A 80 13.64 17.43 -11.62
CA VAL A 80 12.66 18.06 -10.67
C VAL A 80 11.22 18.31 -11.22
N VAL A 81 10.08 18.04 -10.54
CA VAL A 81 9.65 18.57 -9.22
C VAL A 81 8.63 17.65 -8.52
N PRO A 82 8.70 17.50 -7.18
CA PRO A 82 7.73 16.77 -6.38
C PRO A 82 6.55 17.64 -5.85
N PHE A 83 5.38 16.98 -5.71
CA PHE A 83 4.35 17.12 -4.65
C PHE A 83 3.14 18.07 -4.77
N ARG A 84 1.94 17.47 -4.76
CA ARG A 84 0.74 17.66 -3.87
C ARG A 84 -0.41 16.87 -4.52
N GLY A 85 -1.21 16.04 -3.85
CA GLY A 85 -1.94 16.27 -2.60
C GLY A 85 -3.44 16.31 -2.90
N ARG A 86 -4.14 15.20 -2.61
CA ARG A 86 -5.61 14.97 -2.44
C ARG A 86 -6.47 14.52 -3.64
N SER A 87 -6.93 13.26 -3.49
CA SER A 87 -8.24 12.66 -3.83
C SER A 87 -8.91 12.93 -5.18
N ALA A 88 -8.98 11.88 -6.02
CA ALA A 88 -10.20 11.26 -6.57
C ALA A 88 -9.79 10.24 -7.65
N PRO A 89 -10.56 9.16 -7.88
CA PRO A 89 -10.25 8.19 -8.93
C PRO A 89 -10.51 8.84 -10.29
N ALA A 90 -9.45 9.25 -10.99
CA ALA A 90 -9.56 9.72 -12.36
C ALA A 90 -9.73 8.53 -13.31
N ALA A 91 -10.99 8.10 -13.42
CA ALA A 91 -11.66 7.63 -14.62
C ALA A 91 -10.77 7.47 -15.87
N ALA A 92 -10.12 6.32 -16.02
CA ALA A 92 -9.56 5.85 -17.30
C ALA A 92 -10.34 4.65 -17.86
N SER A 93 -11.64 4.56 -17.56
CA SER A 93 -12.51 3.53 -18.16
C SER A 93 -13.89 4.04 -18.61
N ASN A 94 -14.23 5.31 -18.38
CA ASN A 94 -15.59 5.79 -18.66
C ASN A 94 -15.87 5.95 -20.16
N ARG A 95 -14.90 6.38 -20.98
CA ARG A 95 -15.12 6.53 -22.43
C ARG A 95 -15.30 5.18 -23.14
N GLN A 96 -14.59 4.14 -22.68
CA GLN A 96 -14.73 2.79 -23.22
C GLN A 96 -16.03 2.13 -22.79
N ASN A 97 -16.47 2.38 -21.54
CA ASN A 97 -17.73 1.85 -21.02
C ASN A 97 -18.97 2.54 -21.62
N LEU A 98 -18.90 3.85 -21.93
CA LEU A 98 -20.01 4.58 -22.56
C LEU A 98 -20.23 4.15 -24.01
N LEU A 99 -19.15 3.94 -24.79
CA LEU A 99 -19.26 3.45 -26.17
C LEU A 99 -19.82 2.01 -26.22
N ALA A 100 -19.44 1.16 -25.27
CA ALA A 100 -19.96 -0.19 -25.15
C ALA A 100 -21.45 -0.24 -24.71
N ALA A 101 -21.88 0.72 -23.89
CA ALA A 101 -23.28 0.81 -23.44
C ALA A 101 -24.23 1.29 -24.55
N LEU A 102 -23.76 2.16 -25.46
CA LEU A 102 -24.57 2.67 -26.57
C LEU A 102 -24.82 1.61 -27.66
N GLY A 103 -23.85 0.74 -27.95
CA GLY A 103 -24.00 -0.33 -28.94
C GLY A 103 -25.05 -1.40 -28.57
N ASN A 104 -25.30 -1.61 -27.29
CA ASN A 104 -26.25 -2.63 -26.81
C ASN A 104 -27.72 -2.15 -26.83
N ILE A 105 -27.97 -0.86 -27.04
CA ILE A 105 -29.33 -0.30 -27.10
C ILE A 105 -29.87 -0.41 -28.53
N GLU A 106 -29.04 -0.18 -29.54
CA GLU A 106 -29.46 -0.19 -30.96
C GLU A 106 -29.82 -1.60 -31.47
N SER A 107 -29.24 -2.67 -30.92
CA SER A 107 -29.57 -4.05 -31.28
C SER A 107 -30.88 -4.59 -30.66
N ARG A 108 -31.55 -3.83 -29.78
CA ARG A 108 -32.82 -4.26 -29.16
C ARG A 108 -34.06 -3.72 -29.87
N GLU A 109 -33.89 -2.85 -30.87
CA GLU A 109 -35.00 -2.17 -31.56
C GLU A 109 -35.26 -2.72 -32.98
N ASN A 110 -34.55 -3.77 -33.41
CA ASN A 110 -34.72 -4.42 -34.72
C ASN A 110 -34.85 -5.96 -34.62
N ALA A 111 -35.66 -6.44 -33.67
CA ALA A 111 -36.11 -7.83 -33.61
C ALA A 111 -37.63 -7.89 -33.43
#